data_AF-A0A182T143-F1
#
_entry.id   AF-A0A182T143-F1
#
_cell.length_a   1.000
_cell.length_b   1.000
_cell.length_c   1.000
_cell.angle_alpha   90.00
_cell.angle_beta   90.00
_cell.angle_gamma   90.00
#
_symmetry.space_group_name_H-M   'P 1'
#
loop_
_entity.id
_entity.type
_entity.pdbx_description
1 polymer ?
#
loop_
_entity_poly.entity_id
_entity_poly.type
_entity_poly.pdbx_seq_one_letter_code
_entity_poly.pdbx_strand_id
1 'polypeptide(L)'
;MILLSSDRYHPVKRALGQIATAEVRIKRQAEETTKKEESFEKELCKDKDAGEWFRLVAGEGDNCRDVIQCTSSGLQAIRCPAGLYFDIEKQTCDWKDAVKNCKFKNKERKVKPLLITDEPLCQDGFLACGDGNCIERGLFCNGEKDCTDGSDENSCGFDRTRLMQPFAVILRHWRVGFSSSLHLNDRL
;
A
#
# COMPACT_ATOMS: atom_id res chain seq x y z
N MET A 1 51.25 -58.06 29.27
CA MET A 1 50.02 -58.50 29.95
C MET A 1 48.93 -57.50 29.58
N ILE A 2 47.98 -57.89 28.72
CA ILE A 2 46.66 -58.43 29.10
C ILE A 2 45.76 -57.26 29.59
N LEU A 3 44.55 -56.97 29.12
CA LEU A 3 43.56 -57.54 28.18
C LEU A 3 42.43 -56.48 28.02
N LEU A 4 41.63 -56.55 26.93
CA LEU A 4 40.14 -56.55 26.84
C LEU A 4 39.31 -55.60 27.74
N SER A 5 38.11 -55.10 27.42
CA SER A 5 37.18 -55.18 26.29
C SER A 5 35.97 -54.29 26.67
N SER A 6 35.17 -53.96 25.65
CA SER A 6 33.71 -53.79 25.70
C SER A 6 33.03 -54.54 26.84
N ASP A 7 32.03 -53.94 27.51
CA ASP A 7 30.63 -54.43 27.47
C ASP A 7 29.72 -53.92 28.61
N ARG A 8 28.44 -53.72 28.22
CA ARG A 8 27.20 -53.96 29.00
C ARG A 8 26.94 -52.95 30.15
N TYR A 9 25.95 -52.07 30.12
CA TYR A 9 24.52 -52.18 29.78
C TYR A 9 23.85 -53.51 30.15
N HIS A 10 23.21 -53.54 31.34
CA HIS A 10 21.97 -54.26 31.74
C HIS A 10 21.86 -54.24 33.29
N PRO A 11 20.74 -54.65 33.93
CA PRO A 11 19.38 -54.09 33.86
C PRO A 11 18.74 -54.03 35.28
N VAL A 12 17.66 -53.28 35.50
CA VAL A 12 16.68 -53.69 36.52
C VAL A 12 15.29 -53.67 35.90
N LYS A 13 14.86 -54.86 35.47
CA LYS A 13 13.49 -55.18 35.11
C LYS A 13 12.74 -55.61 36.36
N ARG A 14 11.52 -55.07 36.56
CA ARG A 14 10.29 -55.78 37.01
C ARG A 14 9.14 -54.76 36.90
N ALA A 15 8.30 -54.90 35.86
CA ALA A 15 7.02 -55.64 35.86
C ALA A 15 5.93 -54.83 36.59
N LEU A 16 4.71 -54.61 36.11
CA LEU A 16 3.91 -55.10 34.97
C LEU A 16 2.71 -54.12 34.91
N GLY A 17 2.31 -53.65 33.72
CA GLY A 17 1.12 -52.80 33.57
C GLY A 17 0.95 -52.33 32.13
N GLN A 18 -0.12 -52.80 31.49
CA GLN A 18 -0.38 -52.79 30.05
C GLN A 18 -0.98 -51.46 29.52
N ILE A 19 -0.60 -51.13 28.27
CA ILE A 19 -1.40 -50.48 27.20
C ILE A 19 -1.81 -49.01 27.39
N ALA A 20 -1.18 -48.12 26.62
CA ALA A 20 -1.79 -47.40 25.48
C ALA A 20 -0.80 -46.34 24.98
N THR A 21 -0.43 -46.45 23.70
CA THR A 21 0.30 -45.43 22.96
C THR A 21 -0.55 -44.15 22.88
N ALA A 22 -0.07 -43.05 23.46
CA ALA A 22 -0.55 -41.73 23.13
C ALA A 22 0.62 -40.94 22.55
N GLU A 23 0.78 -41.03 21.23
CA GLU A 23 1.45 -39.99 20.46
C GLU A 23 0.68 -38.69 20.71
N VAL A 24 1.20 -37.80 21.56
CA VAL A 24 0.73 -36.42 21.58
C VAL A 24 1.26 -35.76 20.32
N ARG A 25 0.51 -35.99 19.24
CA ARG A 25 0.63 -35.29 17.98
C ARG A 25 0.32 -33.82 18.26
N ILE A 26 1.36 -33.00 18.38
CA ILE A 26 1.21 -31.55 18.27
C ILE A 26 0.67 -31.29 16.86
N LYS A 27 -0.66 -31.18 16.75
CA LYS A 27 -1.37 -30.89 15.51
C LYS A 27 -1.26 -29.40 15.22
N ARG A 28 -0.48 -29.08 14.18
CA ARG A 28 -0.74 -28.03 13.16
C ARG A 28 -1.19 -26.65 13.69
N GLN A 29 -0.24 -25.80 14.07
CA GLN A 29 -0.44 -24.34 14.20
C GLN A 29 0.04 -23.56 12.96
N ALA A 30 0.36 -24.22 11.85
CA ALA A 30 0.79 -23.55 10.61
C ALA A 30 -0.32 -23.43 9.55
N GLU A 31 -1.43 -24.16 9.72
CA GLU A 31 -2.47 -24.31 8.70
C GLU A 31 -3.75 -23.48 8.99
N GLU A 32 -3.96 -23.09 10.25
CA GLU A 32 -5.04 -22.17 10.67
C GLU A 32 -4.64 -20.70 10.55
N THR A 33 -3.36 -20.39 10.73
CA THR A 33 -2.82 -19.03 10.75
C THR A 33 -2.84 -18.39 9.35
N THR A 34 -2.45 -19.15 8.33
CA THR A 34 -2.42 -18.71 6.93
C THR A 34 -3.81 -18.43 6.35
N LYS A 35 -4.81 -19.26 6.68
CA LYS A 35 -6.20 -19.05 6.23
C LYS A 35 -6.84 -17.78 6.81
N LYS A 36 -6.45 -17.41 8.03
CA LYS A 36 -7.00 -16.23 8.72
C LYS A 36 -6.39 -14.93 8.17
N GLU A 37 -5.09 -14.95 7.86
CA GLU A 37 -4.35 -13.83 7.25
C GLU A 37 -4.83 -13.54 5.82
N GLU A 38 -5.02 -14.58 5.00
CA GLU A 38 -5.61 -14.41 3.65
C GLU A 38 -7.04 -13.83 3.69
N SER A 39 -7.83 -14.18 4.70
CA SER A 39 -9.19 -13.62 4.83
C SER A 39 -9.19 -12.14 5.22
N PHE A 40 -8.22 -11.74 6.06
CA PHE A 40 -8.11 -10.37 6.54
C PHE A 40 -7.66 -9.42 5.43
N GLU A 41 -6.66 -9.82 4.64
CA GLU A 41 -6.22 -9.03 3.50
C GLU A 41 -7.34 -8.82 2.48
N LYS A 42 -8.07 -9.90 2.16
CA LYS A 42 -9.23 -9.82 1.27
C LYS A 42 -10.30 -8.87 1.82
N GLU A 43 -10.57 -8.89 3.12
CA GLU A 43 -11.55 -7.99 3.72
C GLU A 43 -11.09 -6.53 3.71
N LEU A 44 -9.82 -6.27 4.02
CA LEU A 44 -9.23 -4.93 4.04
C LEU A 44 -9.19 -4.28 2.65
N CYS A 45 -8.95 -5.08 1.61
CA CYS A 45 -8.75 -4.61 0.24
C CYS A 45 -10.02 -4.56 -0.62
N LYS A 46 -11.17 -5.07 -0.17
CA LYS A 46 -12.43 -5.11 -0.96
C LYS A 46 -12.84 -3.76 -1.56
N ASP A 47 -12.69 -2.68 -0.80
CA ASP A 47 -13.17 -1.34 -1.19
C ASP A 47 -12.03 -0.36 -1.50
N LYS A 48 -10.82 -0.87 -1.74
CA LYS A 48 -9.60 -0.07 -1.98
C LYS A 48 -9.22 -0.13 -3.45
N ASP A 49 -8.85 1.02 -4.01
CA ASP A 49 -8.31 1.06 -5.36
C ASP A 49 -6.92 0.42 -5.40
N ALA A 50 -6.67 -0.37 -6.45
CA ALA A 50 -5.33 -0.85 -6.74
C ALA A 50 -4.42 0.36 -7.00
N GLY A 51 -3.33 0.48 -6.26
CA GLY A 51 -2.43 1.64 -6.41
C GLY A 51 -2.51 2.65 -5.27
N GLU A 52 -3.56 2.63 -4.45
CA GLU A 52 -3.82 3.69 -3.47
C GLU A 52 -3.31 3.35 -2.07
N TRP A 53 -2.59 4.30 -1.47
CA TRP A 53 -2.12 4.26 -0.09
C TRP A 53 -3.18 4.79 0.88
N PHE A 54 -3.38 4.04 1.96
CA PHE A 54 -4.33 4.36 3.02
C PHE A 54 -3.73 4.05 4.41
N ARG A 55 -4.37 4.56 5.48
CA ARG A 55 -3.98 4.29 6.86
C ARG A 55 -4.88 3.23 7.49
N LEU A 56 -4.28 2.33 8.27
CA LEU A 56 -5.04 1.46 9.17
C LEU A 56 -5.59 2.22 10.38
N VAL A 57 -4.76 3.10 10.95
CA VAL A 57 -5.06 3.89 12.14
C VAL A 57 -4.99 5.36 11.78
N ALA A 58 -6.08 6.09 12.06
CA ALA A 58 -6.11 7.54 11.97
C ALA A 58 -5.95 8.11 13.39
N GLY A 59 -5.23 9.22 13.51
CA GLY A 59 -4.99 9.86 14.81
C GLY A 59 -3.53 10.21 15.02
N GLU A 60 -3.32 11.28 15.78
CA GLU A 60 -2.09 12.07 15.91
C GLU A 60 -0.81 11.29 16.23
N GLY A 61 0.32 11.98 15.97
CA GLY A 61 1.65 11.50 16.29
C GLY A 61 2.29 10.74 15.14
N ASP A 62 3.09 9.73 15.47
CA ASP A 62 3.90 8.99 14.50
C ASP A 62 3.08 8.10 13.54
N ASN A 63 1.83 7.79 13.86
CA ASN A 63 0.92 7.01 13.01
C ASN A 63 0.58 7.72 11.69
N CYS A 64 0.80 9.03 11.61
CA CYS A 64 0.61 9.80 10.39
C CYS A 64 1.58 9.43 9.26
N ARG A 65 2.64 8.70 9.61
CA ARG A 65 3.77 8.35 8.75
C ARG A 65 3.60 7.00 8.09
N ASP A 66 2.78 6.12 8.67
CA ASP A 66 2.60 4.74 8.20
C ASP A 66 1.39 4.65 7.28
N VAL A 67 1.59 4.07 6.10
CA VAL A 67 0.52 3.79 5.14
C VAL A 67 0.73 2.45 4.48
N ILE A 68 -0.37 1.88 3.98
CA ILE A 68 -0.42 0.57 3.35
C ILE A 68 -1.19 0.70 2.04
N GLN A 69 -0.83 -0.13 1.06
CA GLN A 69 -1.50 -0.26 -0.22
C GLN A 69 -1.81 -1.74 -0.48
N CYS A 70 -2.95 -1.99 -1.12
CA CYS A 70 -3.30 -3.31 -1.65
C CYS A 70 -2.60 -3.54 -3.00
N THR A 71 -1.88 -4.64 -3.13
CA THR A 71 -1.23 -5.08 -4.38
C THR A 71 -1.68 -6.49 -4.74
N SER A 72 -1.39 -6.94 -5.97
CA SER A 72 -1.65 -8.33 -6.38
C SER A 72 -0.82 -9.36 -5.60
N SER A 73 0.23 -8.92 -4.90
CA SER A 73 1.20 -9.77 -4.20
C SER A 73 1.05 -9.74 -2.68
N GLY A 74 0.04 -9.03 -2.16
CA GLY A 74 -0.08 -8.79 -0.74
C GLY A 74 -0.39 -7.33 -0.39
N LEU A 75 -0.45 -7.07 0.92
CA LEU A 75 -0.33 -5.74 1.49
C LEU A 75 1.11 -5.25 1.42
N GLN A 76 1.31 -4.04 0.89
CA GLN A 76 2.59 -3.34 0.94
C GLN A 76 2.51 -2.17 1.93
N ALA A 77 3.46 -2.08 2.86
CA ALA A 77 3.52 -0.99 3.84
C ALA A 77 4.75 -0.10 3.60
N ILE A 78 4.58 1.21 3.80
CA ILE A 78 5.69 2.18 3.84
C ILE A 78 5.55 3.09 5.06
N ARG A 79 6.68 3.65 5.48
CA ARG A 79 6.76 4.66 6.53
C ARG A 79 7.49 5.88 6.01
N CYS A 80 6.90 7.07 6.16
CA CYS A 80 7.54 8.32 5.79
C CYS A 80 8.82 8.58 6.62
N PRO A 81 9.88 9.16 6.02
CA PRO A 81 11.08 9.59 6.72
C PRO A 81 10.81 10.51 7.93
N ALA A 82 11.81 10.68 8.79
CA ALA A 82 11.67 11.54 9.97
C ALA A 82 11.33 12.99 9.57
N GLY A 83 10.34 13.58 10.24
CA GLY A 83 9.85 14.94 9.94
C GLY A 83 8.81 15.03 8.82
N LEU A 84 8.52 13.93 8.11
CA LEU A 84 7.52 13.88 7.05
C LEU A 84 6.31 13.05 7.47
N TYR A 85 5.12 13.54 7.14
CA TYR A 85 3.83 12.86 7.32
C TYR A 85 3.25 12.50 5.95
N PHE A 86 2.41 11.47 5.88
CA PHE A 86 1.78 11.11 4.62
C PHE A 86 0.62 12.07 4.30
N ASP A 87 0.58 12.66 3.12
CA ASP A 87 -0.56 13.39 2.62
C ASP A 87 -1.45 12.42 1.83
N ILE A 88 -2.64 12.11 2.36
CA ILE A 88 -3.59 11.16 1.76
C ILE A 88 -4.13 11.64 0.41
N GLU A 89 -4.30 12.93 0.22
CA GLU A 89 -4.85 13.47 -1.02
C GLU A 89 -3.81 13.45 -2.13
N LYS A 90 -2.58 13.85 -1.80
CA LYS A 90 -1.41 13.85 -2.71
C LYS A 90 -0.77 12.47 -2.89
N GLN A 91 -1.10 11.51 -2.03
CA GLN A 91 -0.55 10.16 -2.03
C GLN A 91 0.99 10.17 -1.92
N THR A 92 1.54 11.05 -1.08
CA THR A 92 2.99 11.23 -0.93
C THR A 92 3.37 11.68 0.48
N CYS A 93 4.62 11.49 0.87
CA CYS A 93 5.13 12.06 2.13
C CYS A 93 5.42 13.54 1.95
N ASP A 94 4.81 14.38 2.78
CA ASP A 94 4.99 15.83 2.79
C ASP A 94 5.41 16.30 4.20
N TRP A 95 5.78 17.56 4.33
CA TRP A 95 6.19 18.13 5.61
C TRP A 95 5.07 18.04 6.64
N LYS A 96 5.41 17.65 7.87
CA LYS A 96 4.44 17.51 8.97
C LYS A 96 3.44 18.67 9.08
N ASP A 97 3.92 19.91 8.92
CA ASP A 97 3.07 21.10 9.04
C ASP A 97 2.17 21.36 7.82
N ALA A 98 2.52 20.82 6.65
CA ALA A 98 1.70 20.91 5.44
C ALA A 98 0.57 19.87 5.44
N VAL A 99 0.76 18.73 6.10
CA VAL A 99 -0.21 17.63 6.14
C VAL A 99 -1.34 17.94 7.12
N LYS A 100 -2.52 18.32 6.60
CA LYS A 100 -3.73 18.58 7.42
C LYS A 100 -4.72 17.41 7.44
N ASN A 101 -4.47 16.39 6.62
CA ASN A 101 -5.35 15.24 6.40
C ASN A 101 -4.92 13.98 7.16
N CYS A 102 -4.15 14.14 8.26
CA CYS A 102 -3.67 13.04 9.10
C CYS A 102 -4.80 12.22 9.75
N LYS A 103 -5.94 12.87 10.01
CA LYS A 103 -7.15 12.29 10.60
C LYS A 103 -7.94 11.38 9.64
N PHE A 104 -7.62 11.41 8.36
CA PHE A 104 -8.32 10.57 7.38
C PHE A 104 -7.58 9.26 7.19
N LYS A 105 -8.33 8.19 6.89
CA LYS A 105 -7.76 6.88 6.59
C LYS A 105 -7.63 6.62 5.10
N ASN A 106 -8.55 7.14 4.30
CA ASN A 106 -8.61 6.93 2.86
C ASN A 106 -8.77 8.27 2.16
N LYS A 107 -8.43 8.33 0.88
CA LYS A 107 -8.79 9.48 0.05
C LYS A 107 -10.30 9.48 -0.18
N GLU A 108 -10.89 10.66 -0.19
CA GLU A 108 -12.29 10.81 -0.61
C GLU A 108 -12.39 10.52 -2.11
N ARG A 109 -13.32 9.63 -2.48
CA ARG A 109 -13.56 9.27 -3.88
C ARG A 109 -14.38 10.36 -4.54
N LYS A 110 -13.71 11.13 -5.39
CA LYS A 110 -14.35 12.15 -6.22
C LYS A 110 -15.03 11.49 -7.42
N VAL A 111 -16.29 11.85 -7.66
CA VAL A 111 -17.05 11.36 -8.82
C VAL A 111 -16.41 11.90 -10.08
N LYS A 112 -16.07 11.02 -11.02
CA LYS A 112 -15.45 11.40 -12.29
C LYS A 112 -16.51 11.63 -13.35
N PRO A 113 -16.25 12.53 -14.30
CA PRO A 113 -17.17 12.75 -15.40
C PRO A 113 -17.11 11.60 -16.42
N LEU A 114 -18.19 11.43 -17.18
CA LEU A 114 -18.34 10.35 -18.16
C LEU A 114 -17.78 10.79 -19.54
N LEU A 115 -16.50 11.16 -19.57
CA LEU A 115 -15.86 11.72 -20.78
C LEU A 115 -15.36 10.66 -21.78
N ILE A 116 -15.24 9.40 -21.35
CA ILE A 116 -14.75 8.29 -22.17
C ILE A 116 -15.80 7.19 -22.14
N THR A 117 -16.67 7.18 -23.14
CA THR A 117 -17.67 6.15 -23.40
C THR A 117 -17.58 5.73 -24.86
N ASP A 118 -17.92 4.48 -25.17
CA ASP A 118 -17.89 3.96 -26.55
C ASP A 118 -18.93 4.66 -27.45
N GLU A 119 -19.95 5.28 -26.86
CA GLU A 119 -21.01 6.02 -27.54
C GLU A 119 -21.16 7.42 -26.93
N PRO A 120 -21.34 8.48 -27.74
CA PRO A 120 -21.46 9.84 -27.22
C PRO A 120 -22.78 10.02 -26.45
N LEU A 121 -22.67 10.31 -25.15
CA LEU A 121 -23.84 10.53 -24.26
C LEU A 121 -24.51 11.90 -24.48
N CYS A 122 -23.74 12.88 -24.93
CA CYS A 122 -24.19 14.26 -25.11
C CYS A 122 -23.98 14.71 -26.55
N GLN A 123 -24.72 15.75 -26.95
CA GLN A 123 -24.54 16.41 -28.24
C GLN A 123 -23.17 17.10 -28.35
N ASP A 124 -22.74 17.40 -29.57
CA ASP A 124 -21.52 18.16 -29.81
C ASP A 124 -21.49 19.48 -29.04
N GLY A 125 -20.36 19.75 -28.38
CA GLY A 125 -20.17 20.94 -27.54
C GLY A 125 -20.58 20.74 -26.07
N PHE A 126 -21.25 19.64 -25.73
CA PHE A 126 -21.59 19.25 -24.37
C PHE A 126 -20.75 18.07 -23.90
N LEU A 127 -20.56 17.97 -22.59
CA LEU A 127 -19.83 16.89 -21.92
C LEU A 127 -20.67 16.33 -20.78
N ALA A 128 -20.57 15.02 -20.55
CA ALA A 128 -21.36 14.32 -19.54
C ALA A 128 -20.69 14.38 -18.16
N CYS A 129 -21.43 14.87 -17.18
CA CYS A 129 -21.15 14.73 -15.75
C CYS A 129 -21.19 13.25 -15.33
N GLY A 130 -20.69 12.93 -14.15
CA GLY A 130 -20.71 11.60 -13.53
C GLY A 130 -22.12 11.10 -13.20
N ASP A 131 -23.07 12.03 -13.01
CA ASP A 131 -24.50 11.76 -12.85
C ASP A 131 -25.27 11.60 -14.18
N GLY A 132 -24.59 11.78 -15.32
CA GLY A 132 -25.15 11.69 -16.67
C GLY A 132 -25.77 12.98 -17.21
N ASN A 133 -25.77 14.08 -16.44
CA ASN A 133 -26.21 15.37 -16.96
C ASN A 133 -25.21 15.93 -17.99
N CYS A 134 -25.71 16.61 -19.01
CA CYS A 134 -24.89 17.25 -20.03
C CYS A 134 -24.77 18.75 -19.76
N ILE A 135 -23.53 19.24 -19.61
CA ILE A 135 -23.22 20.67 -19.49
C ILE A 135 -22.27 21.10 -20.60
N GLU A 136 -22.15 22.41 -20.84
CA GLU A 136 -21.26 22.92 -21.88
C GLU A 136 -19.79 22.57 -21.60
N ARG A 137 -19.02 22.25 -22.65
CA ARG A 137 -17.60 21.92 -22.52
C ARG A 137 -16.80 23.03 -21.83
N GLY A 138 -17.18 24.30 -21.98
CA GLY A 138 -16.52 25.44 -21.36
C GLY A 138 -16.73 25.56 -19.84
N LEU A 139 -17.70 24.83 -19.30
CA LEU A 139 -17.99 24.78 -17.86
C LEU A 139 -17.14 23.72 -17.14
N PHE A 140 -16.55 22.78 -17.87
CA PHE A 140 -15.62 21.84 -17.27
C PHE A 140 -14.30 22.51 -16.88
N CYS A 141 -13.85 22.27 -15.65
CA CYS A 141 -12.59 22.79 -15.12
C CYS A 141 -12.51 24.32 -15.10
N ASN A 142 -13.65 24.98 -14.85
CA ASN A 142 -13.73 26.43 -14.72
C ASN A 142 -13.53 26.91 -13.27
N GLY A 143 -13.43 25.98 -12.30
CA GLY A 143 -13.28 26.26 -10.88
C GLY A 143 -14.61 26.45 -10.12
N GLU A 144 -15.75 26.29 -10.80
CA GLU A 144 -17.10 26.32 -10.23
C GLU A 144 -17.74 24.94 -10.34
N LYS A 145 -18.71 24.65 -9.48
CA LYS A 145 -19.43 23.38 -9.50
C LYS A 145 -20.69 23.56 -10.35
N ASP A 146 -20.63 23.11 -11.59
CA ASP A 146 -21.76 23.14 -12.54
C ASP A 146 -22.51 21.80 -12.59
N CYS A 147 -21.81 20.66 -12.41
CA CYS A 147 -22.48 19.38 -12.26
C CYS A 147 -23.10 19.22 -10.85
N THR A 148 -24.25 18.54 -10.74
CA THR A 148 -24.88 18.24 -9.43
C THR A 148 -23.95 17.42 -8.52
N ASP A 149 -23.18 16.52 -9.10
CA ASP A 149 -22.18 15.68 -8.44
C ASP A 149 -20.78 16.32 -8.35
N GLY A 150 -20.57 17.47 -9.00
CA GLY A 150 -19.30 18.21 -9.07
C GLY A 150 -18.20 17.49 -9.83
N SER A 151 -18.56 16.55 -10.70
CA SER A 151 -17.62 15.75 -11.49
C SER A 151 -16.86 16.55 -12.55
N ASP A 152 -17.42 17.67 -12.99
CA ASP A 152 -16.79 18.67 -13.87
C ASP A 152 -15.42 19.15 -13.37
N GLU A 153 -15.27 19.28 -12.04
CA GLU A 153 -14.03 19.76 -11.41
C GLU A 153 -13.12 18.64 -10.91
N ASN A 154 -13.58 17.39 -10.97
CA ASN A 154 -12.89 16.25 -10.34
C ASN A 154 -11.87 15.58 -11.24
N SER A 155 -11.84 15.92 -12.53
CA SER A 155 -10.89 15.38 -13.52
C SER A 155 -10.15 16.48 -14.29
N CYS A 156 -9.80 17.56 -13.60
CA CYS A 156 -9.02 18.67 -14.15
C CYS A 156 -7.54 18.36 -14.14
N GLY A 157 -7.08 17.69 -15.19
CA GLY A 157 -5.66 17.56 -15.47
C GLY A 157 -5.09 18.93 -15.85
N PHE A 158 -4.41 19.59 -14.93
CA PHE A 158 -3.48 20.65 -15.31
C PHE A 158 -2.32 20.01 -16.07
N ASP A 159 -2.48 19.82 -17.37
CA ASP A 159 -1.31 19.78 -18.22
C ASP A 159 -1.61 20.22 -19.65
N ARG A 160 -1.38 21.52 -19.88
CA ARG A 160 -0.96 21.98 -21.20
C ARG A 160 0.45 21.46 -21.58
N THR A 161 1.11 20.60 -20.77
CA THR A 161 2.49 20.15 -21.00
C THR A 161 2.89 18.71 -20.61
N ARG A 162 2.02 17.81 -20.18
CA ARG A 162 2.48 16.48 -19.68
C ARG A 162 1.39 15.40 -19.76
N LEU A 163 1.17 14.95 -20.99
CA LEU A 163 0.73 13.57 -21.21
C LEU A 163 1.87 12.62 -20.82
N MET A 164 1.51 11.54 -20.12
CA MET A 164 2.36 10.47 -19.55
C MET A 164 3.09 10.79 -18.25
N GLN A 165 2.49 10.40 -17.12
CA GLN A 165 3.25 9.73 -16.05
C GLN A 165 2.47 8.56 -15.46
N PRO A 166 2.75 7.31 -15.87
CA PRO A 166 2.67 6.19 -14.93
C PRO A 166 3.88 6.30 -13.96
N PHE A 167 3.62 6.22 -12.65
CA PHE A 167 4.59 5.83 -11.60
C PHE A 167 5.77 6.73 -11.14
N ALA A 168 5.94 8.00 -11.52
CA ALA A 168 7.19 8.74 -11.21
C ALA A 168 7.08 9.97 -10.27
N VAL A 169 6.64 9.79 -9.02
CA VAL A 169 6.97 10.72 -7.91
C VAL A 169 7.61 9.95 -6.74
N ILE A 170 8.59 9.10 -7.07
CA ILE A 170 9.66 8.74 -6.14
C ILE A 170 10.96 9.18 -6.84
N LEU A 171 11.74 10.05 -6.20
CA LEU A 171 13.04 10.61 -6.62
C LEU A 171 13.03 11.87 -7.51
N ARG A 172 12.63 13.03 -6.97
CA ARG A 172 13.26 14.31 -7.37
C ARG A 172 13.68 15.14 -6.15
N HIS A 173 14.70 14.63 -5.44
CA HIS A 173 15.82 15.39 -4.84
C HIS A 173 16.78 14.46 -4.07
N TRP A 174 17.26 13.38 -4.70
CA TRP A 174 18.38 12.62 -4.13
C TRP A 174 19.40 12.23 -5.20
N ARG A 175 20.12 13.23 -5.70
CA ARG A 175 21.46 13.07 -6.27
C ARG A 175 22.15 14.44 -6.37
N VAL A 176 22.94 14.80 -5.36
CA VAL A 176 24.38 15.14 -5.49
C VAL A 176 24.94 15.42 -4.10
N GLY A 177 25.72 14.48 -3.60
CA GLY A 177 26.46 14.59 -2.35
C GLY A 177 27.42 13.43 -2.16
N PHE A 178 27.93 12.86 -3.27
CA PHE A 178 29.05 11.93 -3.24
C PHE A 178 30.30 12.76 -3.52
N SER A 179 30.96 13.21 -2.45
CA SER A 179 32.30 13.76 -2.53
C SER A 179 33.25 12.58 -2.77
N SER A 180 33.48 12.26 -4.05
CA SER A 180 34.58 11.38 -4.46
C SER A 180 35.83 12.23 -4.59
N SER A 181 36.63 12.31 -3.53
CA SER A 181 38.03 12.71 -3.63
C SER A 181 38.88 11.78 -2.78
N LEU A 182 39.17 10.61 -3.34
CA LEU A 182 40.40 9.89 -3.04
C LEU A 182 41.11 9.68 -4.39
N HIS A 183 42.17 10.48 -4.55
CA HIS A 183 43.11 10.47 -5.67
C HIS A 183 43.70 9.07 -5.87
N LEU A 184 43.66 8.56 -7.11
CA LEU A 184 44.59 7.54 -7.55
C LEU A 184 45.84 8.23 -8.10
N ASN A 185 46.99 7.63 -7.77
CA ASN A 185 48.36 8.08 -8.00
C ASN A 185 48.69 8.48 -9.45
N ASP A 186 49.40 9.61 -9.59
CA ASP A 186 50.44 9.80 -10.59
C ASP A 186 51.78 10.04 -9.88
N ARG A 187 52.66 9.03 -9.91
CA ARG A 187 54.11 9.19 -9.79
C ARG A 187 54.78 8.21 -10.75
N LEU A 188 55.37 8.82 -11.78
CA LEU A 188 56.59 8.48 -12.53
C LEU A 188 57.07 7.02 -12.53
#